data_AF-A0A5M6J2A1-F1
#
_entry.id   AF-A0A5M6J2A1-F1
#
_cell.length_a   1.000
_cell.length_b   1.000
_cell.length_c   1.000
_cell.angle_alpha   90.00
_cell.angle_beta   90.00
_cell.angle_gamma   90.00
#
_symmetry.space_group_name_H-M   'P 1'
#
loop_
_entity.id
_entity.type
_entity.pdbx_description
1 polymer ?
#
loop_
_entity_poly.entity_id
_entity_poly.type
_entity_poly.pdbx_seq_one_letter_code
_entity_poly.pdbx_strand_id
1 'polypeptide(L)'
;MVSIEGIGTAAPVRPAARSSSRREGFRIAGGLAEPAADLGGTAGIALETMLALQEAEGAASRDRQARRHAQDILAELAALQRGLLGAGQGGGPDPGALRRLAALAGQVPLAADPALRDIVAAVTLRARVELARRHANVISA
;
A
#
# COMPACT_ATOMS: atom_id res chain seq x y z
N MET A 1 -1.39 41.78 1.08
CA MET A 1 -0.95 40.90 -0.03
C MET A 1 0.16 40.03 0.51
N VAL A 2 -0.06 38.72 0.60
CA VAL A 2 0.94 37.78 1.13
C VAL A 2 1.43 36.92 -0.02
N SER A 3 2.70 37.07 -0.35
CA SER A 3 3.39 36.29 -1.38
C SER A 3 4.04 35.09 -0.69
N ILE A 4 3.71 33.87 -1.12
CA ILE A 4 4.37 32.65 -0.64
C ILE A 4 5.53 32.36 -1.58
N GLU A 5 6.73 32.51 -1.03
CA GLU A 5 8.00 32.27 -1.70
C GLU A 5 8.31 30.77 -1.81
N GLY A 6 8.93 30.38 -2.92
CA GLY A 6 9.01 29.01 -3.41
C GLY A 6 9.72 28.00 -2.47
N ILE A 7 9.21 26.78 -2.51
CA ILE A 7 9.70 25.61 -1.79
C ILE A 7 11.00 25.12 -2.44
N GLY A 8 12.10 25.11 -1.66
CA GLY A 8 13.45 24.78 -2.12
C GLY A 8 13.58 23.38 -2.73
N THR A 9 14.44 23.27 -3.74
CA THR A 9 14.78 22.03 -4.44
C THR A 9 15.57 21.09 -3.53
N ALA A 10 15.05 19.89 -3.28
CA ALA A 10 15.74 18.86 -2.49
C ALA A 10 17.01 18.35 -3.22
N ALA A 11 18.14 18.32 -2.52
CA ALA A 11 19.39 17.77 -3.01
C ALA A 11 19.37 16.23 -3.07
N PRO A 12 20.09 15.59 -4.01
CA PRO A 12 20.12 14.14 -4.14
C PRO A 12 20.91 13.47 -3.00
N VAL A 13 20.30 12.45 -2.38
CA VAL A 13 20.95 11.59 -1.38
C VAL A 13 21.86 10.58 -2.10
N ARG A 14 23.16 10.60 -1.80
CA ARG A 14 24.12 9.58 -2.25
C ARG A 14 24.00 8.32 -1.37
N PRO A 15 23.97 7.11 -1.95
CA PRO A 15 23.99 5.88 -1.16
C PRO A 15 25.38 5.64 -0.55
N ALA A 16 25.43 5.27 0.72
CA ALA A 16 26.64 4.82 1.40
C ALA A 16 27.07 3.44 0.84
N ALA A 17 28.37 3.30 0.53
CA ALA A 17 28.96 2.05 0.09
C ALA A 17 28.91 1.01 1.22
N ARG A 18 28.39 -0.19 0.94
CA ARG A 18 28.42 -1.31 1.88
C ARG A 18 29.79 -1.96 1.86
N SER A 19 30.48 -1.97 3.00
CA SER A 19 31.74 -2.70 3.18
C SER A 19 31.50 -4.20 3.07
N SER A 20 32.26 -4.88 2.22
CA SER A 20 32.30 -6.34 2.14
C SER A 20 33.06 -6.91 3.34
N SER A 21 32.34 -7.33 4.38
CA SER A 21 32.94 -8.14 5.44
C SER A 21 33.17 -9.56 4.90
N ARG A 22 34.43 -9.86 4.59
CA ARG A 22 34.96 -11.20 4.34
C ARG A 22 34.68 -12.06 5.58
N ARG A 23 33.71 -12.97 5.51
CA ARG A 23 33.45 -13.90 6.62
C ARG A 23 34.30 -15.16 6.40
N GLU A 24 35.35 -15.21 7.20
CA GLU A 24 36.27 -16.34 7.40
C GLU A 24 35.49 -17.61 7.76
N GLY A 25 35.90 -18.73 7.17
CA GLY A 25 35.20 -20.01 7.28
C GLY A 25 35.34 -20.64 8.66
N PHE A 26 34.30 -21.36 9.08
CA PHE A 26 34.38 -22.32 10.17
C PHE A 26 34.52 -23.72 9.57
N ARG A 27 35.64 -24.40 9.84
CA ARG A 27 35.86 -25.82 9.52
C ARG A 27 35.95 -26.60 10.82
N ILE A 28 35.06 -27.58 11.00
CA ILE A 28 35.21 -28.62 12.02
C ILE A 28 35.79 -29.85 11.31
N ALA A 29 36.92 -30.34 11.81
CA ALA A 29 37.48 -31.62 11.42
C ALA A 29 37.13 -32.69 12.47
N GLY A 30 36.43 -33.74 12.01
CA GLY A 30 36.55 -35.12 12.50
C GLY A 30 35.90 -35.49 13.84
N GLY A 31 35.15 -36.60 13.83
CA GLY A 31 34.94 -37.44 15.02
C GLY A 31 33.55 -38.05 15.12
N LEU A 32 33.45 -39.35 14.84
CA LEU A 32 32.26 -40.20 14.92
C LEU A 32 31.67 -40.29 16.33
N ALA A 33 30.36 -40.06 16.46
CA ALA A 33 29.42 -40.86 17.25
C ALA A 33 28.01 -40.28 17.07
N GLU A 34 27.13 -41.03 16.41
CA GLU A 34 25.69 -40.78 16.39
C GLU A 34 25.11 -41.04 17.80
N PRO A 35 24.51 -40.04 18.47
CA PRO A 35 23.33 -40.32 19.26
C PRO A 35 22.14 -40.34 18.28
N ALA A 36 21.38 -41.44 18.28
CA ALA A 36 20.07 -41.47 17.64
C ALA A 36 19.19 -40.40 18.31
N ALA A 37 19.21 -39.20 17.73
CA ALA A 37 18.38 -38.09 18.15
C ALA A 37 16.98 -38.35 17.63
N ASP A 38 16.02 -38.23 18.53
CA ASP A 38 14.59 -38.33 18.27
C ASP A 38 14.19 -37.47 17.05
N LEU A 39 13.90 -38.13 15.93
CA LEU A 39 13.52 -37.51 14.66
C LEU A 39 12.05 -37.01 14.67
N GLY A 40 11.35 -37.09 15.81
CA GLY A 40 9.95 -36.66 15.94
C GLY A 40 9.75 -35.14 16.00
N GLY A 41 10.77 -34.36 16.39
CA GLY A 41 10.63 -32.92 16.65
C GLY A 41 10.77 -31.99 15.43
N THR A 42 11.44 -32.43 14.37
CA THR A 42 11.76 -31.58 13.21
C THR A 42 10.60 -31.47 12.20
N ALA A 43 9.75 -32.49 12.13
CA ALA A 43 8.58 -32.50 11.24
C ALA A 43 7.53 -31.44 11.63
N GLY A 44 7.34 -31.19 12.94
CA GLY A 44 6.45 -30.14 13.44
C GLY A 44 6.94 -28.73 13.08
N ILE A 45 8.25 -28.49 13.24
CA ILE A 45 8.88 -27.21 12.88
C ILE A 45 8.82 -26.98 11.36
N ALA A 46 8.97 -28.02 10.55
CA ALA A 46 8.86 -27.92 9.09
C ALA A 46 7.43 -27.53 8.64
N LEU A 47 6.39 -28.07 9.28
CA LEU A 47 5.00 -27.71 8.95
C LEU A 47 4.66 -26.28 9.42
N GLU A 48 5.09 -25.91 10.63
CA GLU A 48 4.86 -24.58 11.19
C GLU A 48 5.57 -23.49 10.37
N THR A 49 6.78 -23.77 9.88
CA THR A 49 7.50 -22.86 8.98
C THR A 49 6.85 -22.75 7.59
N MET A 50 6.30 -23.84 7.04
CA MET A 50 5.52 -23.77 5.80
C MET A 50 4.23 -22.96 5.95
N LEU A 51 3.50 -23.14 7.06
CA LEU A 51 2.30 -22.35 7.35
C LEU A 51 2.62 -20.86 7.55
N ALA A 52 3.68 -20.55 8.29
CA ALA A 52 4.15 -19.17 8.47
C ALA A 52 4.52 -18.52 7.12
N LEU A 53 5.12 -19.26 6.19
CA LEU A 53 5.44 -18.76 4.85
C LEU A 53 4.15 -18.48 4.04
N GLN A 54 3.16 -19.37 4.11
CA GLN A 54 1.87 -19.18 3.43
C GLN A 54 1.10 -17.96 3.97
N GLU A 55 1.09 -17.77 5.29
CA GLU A 55 0.48 -16.60 5.91
C GLU A 55 1.17 -15.30 5.48
N ALA A 56 2.50 -15.30 5.40
CA ALA A 56 3.28 -14.17 4.93
C ALA A 56 2.97 -13.82 3.45
N GLU A 57 2.83 -14.83 2.58
CA GLU A 57 2.41 -14.62 1.19
C GLU A 57 0.99 -14.04 1.10
N GLY A 58 0.08 -14.52 1.94
CA GLY A 58 -1.28 -14.00 2.06
C GLY A 58 -1.31 -12.53 2.50
N ALA A 59 -0.50 -12.16 3.50
CA ALA A 59 -0.36 -10.77 3.94
C ALA A 59 0.16 -9.86 2.81
N ALA A 60 1.22 -10.29 2.12
CA ALA A 60 1.78 -9.53 1.00
C ALA A 60 0.79 -9.38 -0.16
N SER A 61 -0.03 -10.40 -0.43
CA SER A 61 -1.08 -10.32 -1.45
C SER A 61 -2.17 -9.29 -1.09
N ARG A 62 -2.63 -9.31 0.17
CA ARG A 62 -3.61 -8.32 0.68
C ARG A 62 -3.08 -6.89 0.60
N ASP A 63 -1.82 -6.67 0.95
CA ASP A 63 -1.20 -5.34 0.85
C ASP A 63 -1.08 -4.86 -0.61
N ARG A 64 -0.73 -5.75 -1.54
CA ARG A 64 -0.71 -5.41 -2.97
C ARG A 64 -2.10 -5.05 -3.48
N GLN A 65 -3.13 -5.79 -3.07
CA GLN A 65 -4.52 -5.48 -3.42
C GLN A 65 -4.94 -4.12 -2.86
N ALA A 66 -4.64 -3.85 -1.59
CA ALA A 66 -4.98 -2.59 -0.95
C ALA A 66 -4.26 -1.38 -1.58
N ARG A 67 -3.00 -1.53 -1.98
CA ARG A 67 -2.26 -0.50 -2.71
C ARG A 67 -2.89 -0.19 -4.07
N ARG A 68 -3.21 -1.22 -4.87
CA ARG A 68 -3.89 -1.03 -6.16
C ARG A 68 -5.23 -0.33 -5.99
N HIS A 69 -6.02 -0.77 -5.02
CA HIS A 69 -7.32 -0.16 -4.71
C HIS A 69 -7.20 1.33 -4.35
N ALA A 70 -6.22 1.68 -3.51
CA ALA A 70 -5.97 3.08 -3.18
C ALA A 70 -5.53 3.90 -4.41
N GLN A 71 -4.71 3.32 -5.29
CA GLN A 71 -4.30 3.96 -6.54
C GLN A 71 -5.50 4.21 -7.48
N ASP A 72 -6.42 3.26 -7.58
CA ASP A 72 -7.63 3.40 -8.39
C ASP A 72 -8.52 4.54 -7.85
N ILE A 73 -8.69 4.63 -6.52
CA ILE A 73 -9.42 5.75 -5.89
C ILE A 73 -8.74 7.09 -6.21
N LEU A 74 -7.41 7.16 -6.07
CA LEU A 74 -6.65 8.39 -6.37
C LEU A 74 -6.76 8.80 -7.85
N ALA A 75 -6.78 7.83 -8.77
CA ALA A 75 -6.95 8.09 -10.20
C ALA A 75 -8.33 8.71 -10.51
N GLU A 76 -9.40 8.17 -9.92
CA GLU A 76 -10.75 8.71 -10.10
C GLU A 76 -10.91 10.09 -9.42
N LEU A 77 -10.29 10.30 -8.25
CA LEU A 77 -10.23 11.62 -7.61
C LEU A 77 -9.50 12.65 -8.49
N ALA A 78 -8.40 12.27 -9.13
CA ALA A 78 -7.67 13.14 -10.05
C ALA A 78 -8.47 13.40 -11.35
N ALA A 79 -9.19 12.42 -11.87
CA ALA A 79 -10.12 12.61 -12.98
C ALA A 79 -11.24 13.59 -12.63
N LEU A 80 -11.83 13.45 -11.45
CA LEU A 80 -12.82 14.38 -10.91
C LEU A 80 -12.26 15.81 -10.81
N GLN A 81 -11.08 15.97 -10.23
CA GLN A 81 -10.42 17.27 -10.12
C GLN A 81 -10.18 17.92 -11.48
N ARG A 82 -9.69 17.16 -12.47
CA ARG A 82 -9.51 17.66 -13.84
C ARG A 82 -10.84 18.09 -14.47
N GLY A 83 -11.90 17.30 -14.31
CA GLY A 83 -13.24 17.67 -14.78
C GLY A 83 -13.74 18.97 -14.15
N LEU A 84 -13.52 19.16 -12.84
CA LEU A 84 -13.91 20.38 -12.14
C LEU A 84 -13.12 21.61 -12.60
N LEU A 85 -11.83 21.45 -12.90
CA LEU A 85 -10.99 22.55 -13.41
C LEU A 85 -11.33 22.89 -14.88
N GLY A 86 -11.70 21.89 -15.68
CA GLY A 86 -12.19 22.09 -17.05
C GLY A 86 -13.62 22.67 -17.12
N ALA A 87 -14.39 22.59 -16.03
CA ALA A 87 -15.77 23.07 -15.97
C ALA A 87 -15.93 24.59 -16.14
N GLY A 88 -14.84 25.36 -16.10
CA GLY A 88 -14.85 26.77 -16.49
C GLY A 88 -15.32 27.02 -17.93
N GLN A 89 -15.34 25.99 -18.79
CA GLN A 89 -15.90 26.05 -20.16
C GLN A 89 -17.28 25.38 -20.32
N GLY A 90 -18.00 25.10 -19.23
CA GLY A 90 -19.39 24.60 -19.28
C GLY A 90 -19.57 23.07 -19.21
N GLY A 91 -18.50 22.30 -19.00
CA GLY A 91 -18.55 20.86 -18.79
C GLY A 91 -18.36 20.46 -17.32
N GLY A 92 -19.42 20.02 -16.64
CA GLY A 92 -19.31 19.49 -15.27
C GLY A 92 -18.44 18.22 -15.18
N PRO A 93 -18.11 17.77 -13.95
CA PRO A 93 -17.34 16.54 -13.77
C PRO A 93 -18.06 15.32 -14.35
N ASP A 94 -17.31 14.40 -14.96
CA ASP A 94 -17.84 13.18 -15.56
C ASP A 94 -18.69 12.36 -14.56
N PRO A 95 -20.00 12.17 -14.82
CA PRO A 95 -20.86 11.33 -13.97
C PRO A 95 -20.39 9.88 -13.90
N GLY A 96 -19.65 9.39 -14.91
CA GLY A 96 -19.00 8.08 -14.91
C GLY A 96 -17.94 7.96 -13.81
N ALA A 97 -17.07 8.97 -13.69
CA ALA A 97 -16.04 9.02 -12.65
C ALA A 97 -16.62 9.01 -11.24
N LEU A 98 -17.70 9.76 -11.00
CA LEU A 98 -18.38 9.75 -9.70
C LEU A 98 -18.96 8.38 -9.34
N ARG A 99 -19.56 7.68 -10.31
CA ARG A 99 -20.09 6.32 -10.09
C ARG A 99 -18.98 5.32 -9.78
N ARG A 100 -17.86 5.36 -10.52
CA ARG A 100 -16.70 4.48 -10.26
C ARG A 100 -16.09 4.77 -8.90
N LEU A 101 -15.94 6.04 -8.52
CA LEU A 101 -15.45 6.44 -7.22
C LEU A 101 -16.35 5.94 -6.08
N ALA A 102 -17.68 6.00 -6.25
CA ALA A 102 -18.64 5.45 -5.29
C ALA A 102 -18.51 3.94 -5.12
N ALA A 103 -18.34 3.20 -6.22
CA ALA A 103 -18.13 1.76 -6.18
C ALA A 103 -16.84 1.39 -5.42
N LEU A 104 -15.72 2.06 -5.74
CA LEU A 104 -14.44 1.83 -5.08
C LEU A 104 -14.48 2.18 -3.58
N ALA A 105 -15.17 3.25 -3.19
CA ALA A 105 -15.29 3.64 -1.78
C ALA A 105 -16.19 2.71 -0.94
N GLY A 106 -17.02 1.89 -1.60
CA GLY A 106 -17.94 0.94 -0.97
C GLY A 106 -17.30 -0.41 -0.62
N GLN A 107 -16.24 -0.81 -1.32
CA GLN A 107 -15.58 -2.11 -1.13
C GLN A 107 -14.08 -1.93 -0.92
N VAL A 108 -13.69 -1.60 0.32
CA VAL A 108 -12.29 -1.33 0.64
C VAL A 108 -11.61 -2.59 1.17
N PRO A 109 -10.54 -3.08 0.52
CA PRO A 109 -9.79 -4.24 1.00
C PRO A 109 -9.01 -3.92 2.29
N LEU A 110 -8.88 -4.93 3.17
CA LEU A 110 -8.16 -4.81 4.43
C LEU A 110 -6.67 -5.15 4.24
N ALA A 111 -5.81 -4.14 4.33
CA ALA A 111 -4.36 -4.31 4.36
C ALA A 111 -3.89 -5.05 5.62
N ALA A 112 -2.86 -5.89 5.48
CA ALA A 112 -2.17 -6.53 6.59
C ALA A 112 -1.27 -5.54 7.33
N ASP A 113 -0.51 -4.72 6.58
CA ASP A 113 0.31 -3.63 7.10
C ASP A 113 -0.57 -2.52 7.72
N PRO A 114 -0.43 -2.23 9.03
CA PRO A 114 -1.18 -1.16 9.69
C PRO A 114 -0.99 0.22 9.06
N ALA A 115 0.23 0.58 8.67
CA ALA A 115 0.51 1.88 8.09
C ALA A 115 -0.18 2.04 6.72
N LEU A 116 -0.15 0.98 5.91
CA LEU A 116 -0.88 0.94 4.64
C LEU A 116 -2.41 1.04 4.87
N ARG A 117 -2.92 0.36 5.90
CA ARG A 117 -4.35 0.41 6.26
C ARG A 117 -4.80 1.84 6.56
N ASP A 118 -3.99 2.60 7.30
CA ASP A 118 -4.30 3.99 7.64
C ASP A 118 -4.29 4.89 6.40
N ILE A 119 -3.33 4.69 5.49
CA ILE A 119 -3.27 5.41 4.20
C ILE A 119 -4.52 5.11 3.36
N VAL A 120 -4.90 3.83 3.22
CA VAL A 120 -6.08 3.41 2.46
C VAL A 120 -7.36 3.99 3.07
N ALA A 121 -7.45 4.03 4.40
CA ALA A 121 -8.57 4.64 5.11
C ALA A 121 -8.66 6.15 4.85
N ALA A 122 -7.54 6.87 4.90
CA ALA A 122 -7.49 8.31 4.61
C ALA A 122 -7.90 8.64 3.17
N VAL A 123 -7.40 7.87 2.19
CA VAL A 123 -7.77 8.03 0.77
C VAL A 123 -9.27 7.77 0.57
N THR A 124 -9.80 6.71 1.20
CA THR A 124 -11.23 6.37 1.15
C THR A 124 -12.09 7.47 1.80
N LEU A 125 -11.67 8.01 2.95
CA LEU A 125 -12.37 9.10 3.60
C LEU A 125 -12.46 10.33 2.69
N ARG A 126 -11.36 10.68 2.01
CA ARG A 126 -11.35 11.77 1.01
C ARG A 126 -12.37 11.52 -0.10
N ALA A 127 -12.43 10.29 -0.64
CA ALA A 127 -13.40 9.91 -1.66
C ALA A 127 -14.85 10.06 -1.17
N ARG A 128 -15.15 9.58 0.04
CA ARG A 128 -16.50 9.70 0.64
C ARG A 128 -16.91 11.15 0.86
N VAL A 129 -16.00 11.99 1.32
CA VAL A 129 -16.25 13.44 1.50
C VAL A 129 -16.56 14.11 0.16
N GLU A 130 -15.80 13.80 -0.89
CA GLU A 130 -16.08 14.35 -2.22
C GLU A 130 -17.43 13.89 -2.76
N LEU A 131 -17.78 12.61 -2.63
CA LEU A 131 -19.10 12.09 -3.02
C LEU A 131 -20.24 12.79 -2.27
N ALA A 132 -20.12 12.94 -0.95
CA ALA A 132 -21.11 13.63 -0.13
C ALA A 132 -21.28 15.09 -0.56
N ARG A 133 -20.18 15.79 -0.84
CA ARG A 133 -20.20 17.17 -1.34
C ARG A 133 -20.95 17.29 -2.68
N ARG A 134 -20.79 16.32 -3.59
CA ARG A 134 -21.51 16.35 -4.88
C ARG A 134 -22.98 16.04 -4.72
N HIS A 135 -23.36 15.11 -3.87
CA HIS A 135 -24.77 14.85 -3.59
C HIS A 135 -25.46 16.08 -2.97
N ALA A 136 -24.81 16.78 -2.04
CA ALA A 136 -25.35 18.01 -1.44
C ALA A 136 -25.54 19.13 -2.48
N ASN A 137 -24.59 19.29 -3.40
CA ASN A 137 -24.69 20.29 -4.47
C ASN A 137 -25.79 19.95 -5.50
N VAL A 138 -26.03 18.67 -5.78
CA VAL A 138 -27.12 18.24 -6.70
C VAL A 138 -28.51 18.47 -6.08
N ILE A 139 -28.66 18.35 -4.77
CA ILE A 139 -29.94 18.60 -4.08
C ILE A 139 -30.27 20.10 -3.98
N SER A 140 -29.25 20.97 -4.07
CA SER A 140 -29.41 22.43 -3.92
C SER A 140 -29.53 23.18 -5.26
N ALA A 141 -29.50 22.49 -6.40
CA ALA A 141 -29.58 23.03 -7.75
C ALA A 141 -30.90 22.61 -8.42
#